data_AF-A0A1J0F5I6-F1
#
_entry.id   AF-A0A1J0F5I6-F1
#
_cell.length_a   1.000
_cell.length_b   1.000
_cell.length_c   1.000
_cell.angle_alpha   90.00
_cell.angle_beta   90.00
_cell.angle_gamma   90.00
#
_symmetry.space_group_name_H-M   'P 1'
#
loop_
_entity.id
_entity.type
_entity.pdbx_description
1 polymer ?
#
loop_
_entity_poly.entity_id
_entity_poly.type
_entity_poly.pdbx_seq_one_letter_code
_entity_poly.pdbx_strand_id
1 'polypeptide(L)'
;KWNESMKVISNFLEVGEYNAIAATGMLWDSATAPEQKNGYLGQVLDEIRHTNQCAYINYYFAKQGQDAAGHNDARRTRAIGPLWKGMKRVFSDGFISGDAVECSINLQLVGEACFTNPLIVAVTEWASANGDEMTPTVFLSIETDELRHMANGYQTVVSIANDEAASKYLNTDLNNAFWTQQKYFTPVLGMMFEYGSHFKVEPWV
;
A
#
# COMPACT_ATOMS: atom_id res chain seq x y z
N LYS A 1 7.77 9.14 19.87
CA LYS A 1 6.59 8.34 19.47
C LYS A 1 6.50 8.24 17.95
N TRP A 2 6.30 9.36 17.24
CA TRP A 2 6.16 9.35 15.78
C TRP A 2 7.36 8.76 15.02
N ASN A 3 8.61 9.05 15.44
CA ASN A 3 9.79 8.41 14.84
C ASN A 3 9.73 6.88 14.89
N GLU A 4 9.28 6.29 16.00
CA GLU A 4 9.08 4.83 16.10
C GLU A 4 7.96 4.34 15.18
N SER A 5 6.87 5.11 15.07
CA SER A 5 5.78 4.78 14.15
C SER A 5 6.25 4.73 12.71
N MET A 6 7.14 5.64 12.30
CA MET A 6 7.68 5.67 10.95
C MET A 6 8.57 4.48 10.61
N LYS A 7 9.21 3.81 11.59
CA LYS A 7 9.90 2.53 11.35
C LYS A 7 8.96 1.48 10.77
N VAL A 8 7.73 1.44 11.30
CA VAL A 8 6.69 0.51 10.86
C VAL A 8 6.04 1.01 9.58
N ILE A 9 5.48 2.23 9.58
CA ILE A 9 4.72 2.78 8.44
C ILE A 9 5.54 2.70 7.15
N SER A 10 6.77 3.24 7.17
CA SER A 10 7.60 3.30 5.98
C SER A 10 8.06 1.92 5.52
N ASN A 11 8.48 1.01 6.43
CA ASN A 11 8.96 -0.31 6.02
C ASN A 11 7.82 -1.29 5.65
N PHE A 12 6.65 -1.14 6.24
CA PHE A 12 5.50 -1.98 5.94
C PHE A 12 4.85 -1.52 4.64
N LEU A 13 4.73 -0.20 4.40
CA LEU A 13 4.29 0.30 3.11
C LEU A 13 5.26 -0.14 2.00
N GLU A 14 6.59 -0.08 2.23
CA GLU A 14 7.61 -0.53 1.27
C GLU A 14 7.38 -1.96 0.74
N VAL A 15 6.85 -2.90 1.55
CA VAL A 15 6.57 -4.24 1.02
C VAL A 15 5.35 -4.26 0.10
N GLY A 16 4.34 -3.42 0.37
CA GLY A 16 3.21 -3.19 -0.52
C GLY A 16 3.69 -2.71 -1.88
N GLU A 17 4.47 -1.63 -1.87
CA GLU A 17 5.03 -1.06 -3.11
C GLU A 17 5.85 -2.11 -3.86
N TYR A 18 6.74 -2.84 -3.17
CA TYR A 18 7.59 -3.81 -3.84
C TYR A 18 6.81 -4.98 -4.46
N ASN A 19 5.77 -5.47 -3.78
CA ASN A 19 4.93 -6.53 -4.30
C ASN A 19 3.97 -6.03 -5.39
N ALA A 20 3.57 -4.76 -5.36
CA ALA A 20 2.75 -4.13 -6.37
C ALA A 20 3.47 -4.07 -7.74
N ILE A 21 4.80 -3.98 -7.77
CA ILE A 21 5.61 -4.16 -9.00
C ILE A 21 5.30 -5.49 -9.68
N ALA A 22 5.33 -6.59 -8.92
CA ALA A 22 5.12 -7.93 -9.45
C ALA A 22 3.64 -8.16 -9.79
N ALA A 23 2.73 -7.66 -8.96
CA ALA A 23 1.29 -7.74 -9.19
C ALA A 23 0.91 -7.06 -10.51
N THR A 24 1.37 -5.83 -10.73
CA THR A 24 1.07 -5.10 -11.96
C THR A 24 1.83 -5.66 -13.17
N GLY A 25 2.97 -6.33 -12.95
CA GLY A 25 3.60 -7.18 -13.96
C GLY A 25 2.73 -8.38 -14.37
N MET A 26 2.08 -9.04 -13.41
CA MET A 26 1.10 -10.11 -13.68
C MET A 26 -0.15 -9.58 -14.42
N LEU A 27 -0.66 -8.40 -14.04
CA LEU A 27 -1.79 -7.77 -14.73
C LEU A 27 -1.43 -7.33 -16.15
N TRP A 28 -0.21 -6.81 -16.33
CA TRP A 28 0.35 -6.51 -17.64
C TRP A 28 0.36 -7.76 -18.52
N ASP A 29 0.83 -8.89 -18.02
CA ASP A 29 0.81 -10.16 -18.76
C ASP A 29 -0.63 -10.60 -19.11
N SER A 30 -1.54 -10.50 -18.14
CA SER A 30 -2.94 -10.93 -18.24
C SER A 30 -3.78 -10.12 -19.23
N ALA A 31 -3.54 -8.81 -19.35
CA ALA A 31 -4.27 -7.97 -20.30
C ALA A 31 -3.99 -8.37 -21.75
N THR A 32 -4.96 -8.19 -22.64
CA THR A 32 -4.76 -8.40 -24.08
C THR A 32 -4.70 -7.09 -24.86
N ALA A 33 -5.37 -6.04 -24.38
CA ALA A 33 -5.37 -4.72 -25.00
C ALA A 33 -4.03 -3.99 -24.75
N PRO A 34 -3.34 -3.48 -25.79
CA PRO A 34 -2.06 -2.78 -25.63
C PRO A 34 -2.12 -1.56 -24.70
N GLU A 35 -3.23 -0.82 -24.71
CA GLU A 35 -3.41 0.35 -23.85
C GLU A 35 -3.57 -0.04 -22.38
N GLN A 36 -4.29 -1.13 -22.10
CA GLN A 36 -4.41 -1.66 -20.74
C GLN A 36 -3.06 -2.19 -20.23
N LYS A 37 -2.29 -2.87 -21.10
CA LYS A 37 -0.90 -3.24 -20.82
C LYS A 37 -0.04 -2.02 -20.47
N ASN A 38 -0.20 -0.93 -21.21
CA ASN A 38 0.53 0.32 -20.96
C ASN A 38 0.13 0.99 -19.63
N GLY A 39 -1.16 0.94 -19.26
CA GLY A 39 -1.64 1.42 -17.95
C GLY A 39 -0.99 0.67 -16.78
N TYR A 40 -0.99 -0.67 -16.84
CA TYR A 40 -0.31 -1.47 -15.83
C TYR A 40 1.21 -1.29 -15.84
N LEU A 41 1.84 -1.12 -17.01
CA LEU A 41 3.28 -0.83 -17.09
C LEU A 41 3.63 0.52 -16.45
N GLY A 42 2.76 1.54 -16.60
CA GLY A 42 2.90 2.80 -15.89
C GLY A 42 2.95 2.58 -14.38
N GLN A 43 2.03 1.77 -13.86
CA GLN A 43 2.02 1.42 -12.45
C GLN A 43 3.26 0.61 -12.04
N VAL A 44 3.72 -0.37 -12.81
CA VAL A 44 4.98 -1.11 -12.51
C VAL A 44 6.14 -0.15 -12.20
N LEU A 45 6.30 0.91 -12.99
CA LEU A 45 7.36 1.89 -12.79
C LEU A 45 7.12 2.81 -11.59
N ASP A 46 5.87 3.21 -11.36
CA ASP A 46 5.49 3.99 -10.18
C ASP A 46 5.78 3.20 -8.89
N GLU A 47 5.48 1.89 -8.85
CA GLU A 47 5.75 1.08 -7.66
C GLU A 47 7.25 0.82 -7.39
N ILE A 48 8.08 0.82 -8.44
CA ILE A 48 9.54 0.86 -8.28
C ILE A 48 9.94 2.18 -7.63
N ARG A 49 9.36 3.30 -8.08
CA ARG A 49 9.59 4.63 -7.51
C ARG A 49 9.13 4.67 -6.04
N HIS A 50 7.94 4.16 -5.72
CA HIS A 50 7.37 4.13 -4.37
C HIS A 50 8.18 3.28 -3.39
N THR A 51 8.66 2.11 -3.85
CA THR A 51 9.58 1.26 -3.07
C THR A 51 10.82 2.05 -2.65
N ASN A 52 11.42 2.80 -3.58
CA ASN A 52 12.61 3.60 -3.31
C ASN A 52 12.30 4.81 -2.41
N GLN A 53 11.14 5.44 -2.57
CA GLN A 53 10.69 6.55 -1.71
C GLN A 53 10.44 6.11 -0.27
N CYS A 54 9.75 4.99 -0.06
CA CYS A 54 9.59 4.39 1.26
C CYS A 54 10.95 4.04 1.87
N ALA A 55 11.83 3.38 1.12
CA ALA A 55 13.19 3.09 1.58
C ALA A 55 13.96 4.37 1.95
N TYR A 56 13.79 5.46 1.20
CA TYR A 56 14.45 6.74 1.43
C TYR A 56 14.01 7.40 2.75
N ILE A 57 12.75 7.29 3.13
CA ILE A 57 12.27 7.78 4.44
C ILE A 57 13.03 7.09 5.58
N ASN A 58 13.07 5.74 5.57
CA ASN A 58 13.82 4.99 6.58
C ASN A 58 15.32 5.34 6.56
N TYR A 59 15.91 5.50 5.37
CA TYR A 59 17.29 5.94 5.23
C TYR A 59 17.52 7.32 5.87
N TYR A 60 16.63 8.29 5.61
CA TYR A 60 16.73 9.64 6.15
C TYR A 60 16.64 9.63 7.68
N PHE A 61 15.62 8.95 8.23
CA PHE A 61 15.47 8.84 9.68
C PHE A 61 16.62 8.08 10.35
N ALA A 62 17.15 7.03 9.72
CA ALA A 62 18.32 6.32 10.24
C ALA A 62 19.57 7.22 10.31
N LYS A 63 19.70 8.18 9.37
CA LYS A 63 20.89 9.03 9.26
C LYS A 63 20.77 10.33 10.07
N GLN A 64 19.57 10.89 10.15
CA GLN A 64 19.33 12.24 10.69
C GLN A 64 18.38 12.25 11.89
N GLY A 65 17.68 11.13 12.16
CA GLY A 65 16.72 11.02 13.24
C GLY A 65 17.35 10.76 14.61
N GLN A 66 16.48 10.71 15.62
CA GLN A 66 16.88 10.55 17.01
C GLN A 66 17.26 9.10 17.39
N ASP A 67 16.73 8.10 16.68
CA ASP A 67 17.07 6.70 16.88
C ASP A 67 17.11 5.95 15.54
N ALA A 68 18.28 5.45 15.18
CA ALA A 68 18.50 4.74 13.93
C ALA A 68 18.10 3.26 13.99
N ALA A 69 18.03 2.65 15.18
CA ALA A 69 17.78 1.22 15.32
C ALA A 69 16.39 0.87 14.81
N GLY A 70 16.28 -0.16 13.97
CA GLY A 70 15.03 -0.51 13.30
C GLY A 70 14.82 0.24 11.99
N HIS A 71 15.05 1.56 11.90
CA HIS A 71 15.05 2.24 10.60
C HIS A 71 16.13 1.70 9.66
N ASN A 72 17.32 1.42 10.21
CA ASN A 72 18.47 0.96 9.45
C ASN A 72 18.45 -0.53 9.08
N ASP A 73 17.53 -1.32 9.65
CA ASP A 73 17.55 -2.77 9.50
C ASP A 73 16.19 -3.48 9.55
N ALA A 74 15.07 -2.73 9.45
CA ALA A 74 13.70 -3.26 9.48
C ALA A 74 13.50 -4.47 8.54
N ARG A 75 14.15 -4.48 7.36
CA ARG A 75 14.04 -5.59 6.40
C ARG A 75 14.41 -6.95 6.97
N ARG A 76 15.26 -7.01 8.00
CA ARG A 76 15.54 -8.23 8.78
C ARG A 76 14.78 -8.27 10.10
N THR A 77 14.75 -7.18 10.86
CA THR A 77 14.20 -7.17 12.23
C THR A 77 12.68 -7.28 12.26
N ARG A 78 11.98 -6.88 11.18
CA ARG A 78 10.53 -7.10 11.00
C ARG A 78 10.12 -8.56 11.12
N ALA A 79 11.03 -9.49 10.81
CA ALA A 79 10.76 -10.92 10.87
C ALA A 79 10.52 -11.46 12.29
N ILE A 80 10.89 -10.70 13.33
CA ILE A 80 10.75 -11.09 14.73
C ILE A 80 9.29 -11.01 15.20
N GLY A 81 8.56 -9.97 14.80
CA GLY A 81 7.24 -9.64 15.33
C GLY A 81 6.06 -10.27 14.57
N PRO A 82 4.90 -10.49 15.22
CA PRO A 82 3.73 -11.08 14.58
C PRO A 82 3.01 -10.13 13.61
N LEU A 83 3.05 -8.81 13.84
CA LEU A 83 2.39 -7.81 12.98
C LEU A 83 2.87 -7.87 11.52
N TRP A 84 4.14 -8.23 11.33
CA TRP A 84 4.74 -8.40 10.00
C TRP A 84 4.04 -9.49 9.17
N LYS A 85 3.58 -10.57 9.81
CA LYS A 85 2.92 -11.67 9.09
C LYS A 85 1.57 -11.24 8.51
N GLY A 86 0.83 -10.41 9.23
CA GLY A 86 -0.41 -9.80 8.73
C GLY A 86 -0.15 -8.87 7.56
N MET A 87 0.89 -8.02 7.65
CA MET A 87 1.27 -7.11 6.58
C MET A 87 1.60 -7.87 5.28
N LYS A 88 2.43 -8.92 5.39
CA LYS A 88 2.71 -9.79 4.24
C LYS A 88 1.47 -10.42 3.64
N ARG A 89 0.44 -10.72 4.44
CA ARG A 89 -0.80 -11.23 3.86
C ARG A 89 -1.40 -10.16 2.95
N VAL A 90 -1.70 -8.97 3.48
CA VAL A 90 -2.49 -7.97 2.75
C VAL A 90 -1.73 -7.28 1.63
N PHE A 91 -0.45 -6.96 1.85
CA PHE A 91 0.40 -6.15 0.95
C PHE A 91 1.58 -6.95 0.40
N SER A 92 1.50 -8.28 0.41
CA SER A 92 2.42 -9.10 -0.36
C SER A 92 1.68 -10.26 -1.01
N ASP A 93 1.37 -11.30 -0.25
CA ASP A 93 0.79 -12.54 -0.76
C ASP A 93 -0.56 -12.26 -1.45
N GLY A 94 -1.43 -11.43 -0.87
CA GLY A 94 -2.72 -11.04 -1.44
C GLY A 94 -2.64 -10.20 -2.71
N PHE A 95 -1.48 -9.60 -3.03
CA PHE A 95 -1.28 -8.86 -4.27
C PHE A 95 -0.81 -9.74 -5.43
N ILE A 96 -0.26 -10.93 -5.16
CA ILE A 96 0.43 -11.72 -6.21
C ILE A 96 0.07 -13.21 -6.23
N SER A 97 -0.69 -13.70 -5.24
CA SER A 97 -1.02 -15.13 -5.11
C SER A 97 -2.53 -15.31 -5.16
N GLY A 98 -3.01 -15.76 -6.32
CA GLY A 98 -4.43 -15.93 -6.62
C GLY A 98 -4.67 -15.78 -8.12
N ASP A 99 -5.94 -15.66 -8.51
CA ASP A 99 -6.30 -15.21 -9.85
C ASP A 99 -5.82 -13.76 -10.08
N ALA A 100 -5.48 -13.39 -11.32
CA ALA A 100 -5.05 -12.03 -11.65
C ALA A 100 -6.10 -10.98 -11.27
N VAL A 101 -7.39 -11.29 -11.49
CA VAL A 101 -8.50 -10.39 -11.14
C VAL A 101 -8.62 -10.26 -9.63
N GLU A 102 -8.54 -11.36 -8.87
CA GLU A 102 -8.54 -11.32 -7.41
C GLU A 102 -7.38 -10.46 -6.86
N CYS A 103 -6.18 -10.62 -7.44
CA CYS A 103 -5.00 -9.84 -7.09
C CYS A 103 -5.20 -8.35 -7.41
N SER A 104 -5.73 -8.01 -8.59
CA SER A 104 -6.07 -6.63 -8.98
C SER A 104 -7.10 -6.01 -8.03
N ILE A 105 -8.10 -6.77 -7.60
CA ILE A 105 -9.11 -6.26 -6.66
C ILE A 105 -8.48 -6.00 -5.29
N ASN A 106 -7.63 -6.92 -4.79
CA ASN A 106 -6.90 -6.71 -3.53
C ASN A 106 -6.01 -5.48 -3.59
N LEU A 107 -5.30 -5.29 -4.71
CA LEU A 107 -4.35 -4.20 -4.92
C LEU A 107 -5.08 -2.90 -5.25
N GLN A 108 -5.68 -2.77 -6.44
CA GLN A 108 -6.20 -1.50 -6.93
C GLN A 108 -7.56 -1.11 -6.35
N LEU A 109 -8.54 -2.01 -6.38
CA LEU A 109 -9.91 -1.64 -5.99
C LEU A 109 -10.14 -1.55 -4.49
N VAL A 110 -9.38 -2.29 -3.69
CA VAL A 110 -9.52 -2.28 -2.23
C VAL A 110 -8.28 -1.71 -1.56
N GLY A 111 -7.09 -2.26 -1.84
CA GLY A 111 -5.84 -1.84 -1.20
C GLY A 111 -5.58 -0.35 -1.41
N GLU A 112 -5.50 0.11 -2.65
CA GLU A 112 -5.24 1.51 -3.00
C GLU A 112 -6.46 2.38 -2.78
N ALA A 113 -7.57 2.07 -3.44
CA ALA A 113 -8.74 2.95 -3.46
C ALA A 113 -9.45 3.09 -2.10
N CYS A 114 -9.46 2.06 -1.25
CA CYS A 114 -10.09 2.16 0.08
C CYS A 114 -9.11 2.48 1.21
N PHE A 115 -7.85 2.05 1.12
CA PHE A 115 -6.89 2.22 2.21
C PHE A 115 -5.72 3.12 1.86
N THR A 116 -4.93 2.80 0.84
CA THR A 116 -3.59 3.42 0.64
C THR A 116 -3.68 4.87 0.20
N ASN A 117 -4.53 5.22 -0.76
CA ASN A 117 -4.63 6.60 -1.22
C ASN A 117 -5.13 7.54 -0.09
N PRO A 118 -6.20 7.22 0.68
CA PRO A 118 -6.54 7.97 1.90
C PRO A 118 -5.44 7.93 2.97
N LEU A 119 -4.81 6.77 3.19
CA LEU A 119 -3.76 6.57 4.21
C LEU A 119 -2.56 7.47 3.96
N ILE A 120 -2.10 7.60 2.71
CA ILE A 120 -0.92 8.39 2.36
C ILE A 120 -1.12 9.84 2.81
N VAL A 121 -2.27 10.44 2.47
CA VAL A 121 -2.61 11.81 2.90
C VAL A 121 -2.73 11.89 4.42
N ALA A 122 -3.46 10.97 5.05
CA ALA A 122 -3.62 10.95 6.51
C ALA A 122 -2.26 10.87 7.22
N VAL A 123 -1.34 10.00 6.79
CA VAL A 123 -0.01 9.91 7.37
C VAL A 123 0.73 11.26 7.30
N THR A 124 0.54 12.04 6.23
CA THR A 124 1.16 13.38 6.13
C THR A 124 0.60 14.37 7.16
N GLU A 125 -0.71 14.34 7.40
CA GLU A 125 -1.34 15.21 8.42
C GLU A 125 -0.85 14.87 9.83
N TRP A 126 -0.84 13.58 10.16
CA TRP A 126 -0.35 13.11 11.46
C TRP A 126 1.16 13.33 11.61
N ALA A 127 1.93 13.23 10.53
CA ALA A 127 3.36 13.52 10.52
C ALA A 127 3.64 14.98 10.87
N SER A 128 3.05 15.92 10.14
CA SER A 128 3.21 17.35 10.40
C SER A 128 2.72 17.75 11.80
N ALA A 129 1.58 17.20 12.25
CA ALA A 129 1.11 17.41 13.62
C ALA A 129 2.10 16.93 14.70
N ASN A 130 2.95 15.94 14.37
CA ASN A 130 3.97 15.39 15.27
C ASN A 130 5.40 15.88 14.94
N GLY A 131 5.55 16.93 14.12
CA GLY A 131 6.82 17.59 13.82
C GLY A 131 7.70 16.89 12.80
N ASP A 132 7.11 16.05 11.94
CA ASP A 132 7.79 15.36 10.84
C ASP A 132 7.39 15.97 9.49
N GLU A 133 8.33 16.67 8.88
CA GLU A 133 8.17 17.28 7.54
C GLU A 133 8.83 16.44 6.42
N MET A 134 9.57 15.40 6.79
CA MET A 134 10.21 14.50 5.82
C MET A 134 9.17 13.59 5.18
N THR A 135 8.27 13.03 5.99
CA THR A 135 7.21 12.15 5.49
C THR A 135 6.26 12.88 4.53
N PRO A 136 5.70 14.07 4.85
CA PRO A 136 4.90 14.85 3.90
C PRO A 136 5.60 15.13 2.58
N THR A 137 6.90 15.48 2.62
CA THR A 137 7.68 15.75 1.40
C THR A 137 7.69 14.56 0.44
N VAL A 138 7.78 13.34 0.96
CA VAL A 138 7.82 12.12 0.13
C VAL A 138 6.43 11.60 -0.18
N PHE A 139 5.57 11.46 0.82
CA PHE A 139 4.25 10.84 0.65
C PHE A 139 3.33 11.66 -0.24
N LEU A 140 3.37 13.00 -0.18
CA LEU A 140 2.62 13.83 -1.13
C LEU A 140 3.13 13.71 -2.57
N SER A 141 4.36 13.23 -2.78
CA SER A 141 4.88 12.94 -4.13
C SER A 141 4.59 11.51 -4.61
N ILE A 142 4.30 10.57 -3.69
CA ILE A 142 3.73 9.25 -4.01
C ILE A 142 2.27 9.46 -4.42
N GLU A 143 1.52 10.23 -3.63
CA GLU A 143 0.08 10.45 -3.82
C GLU A 143 -0.29 10.94 -5.23
N THR A 144 0.57 11.75 -5.85
CA THR A 144 0.34 12.26 -7.22
C THR A 144 0.27 11.16 -8.29
N ASP A 145 0.76 9.96 -7.99
CA ASP A 145 0.78 8.81 -8.89
C ASP A 145 -0.47 7.93 -8.74
N GLU A 146 -1.05 7.88 -7.55
CA GLU A 146 -2.10 6.94 -7.11
C GLU A 146 -3.41 7.03 -7.92
N LEU A 147 -3.78 8.20 -8.45
CA LEU A 147 -4.98 8.31 -9.29
C LEU A 147 -4.88 7.48 -10.58
N ARG A 148 -3.66 7.29 -11.12
CA ARG A 148 -3.45 6.41 -12.28
C ARG A 148 -3.65 4.95 -11.91
N HIS A 149 -3.32 4.57 -10.68
CA HIS A 149 -3.41 3.21 -10.17
C HIS A 149 -4.87 2.84 -9.90
N MET A 150 -5.63 3.76 -9.30
CA MET A 150 -7.08 3.62 -9.17
C MET A 150 -7.78 3.48 -10.54
N ALA A 151 -7.32 4.21 -11.56
CA ALA A 151 -7.84 4.07 -12.91
C ALA A 151 -7.54 2.68 -13.51
N ASN A 152 -6.40 2.07 -13.20
CA ASN A 152 -6.10 0.69 -13.59
C ASN A 152 -7.09 -0.29 -12.96
N GLY A 153 -7.39 -0.18 -11.66
CA GLY A 153 -8.40 -1.03 -11.02
C GLY A 153 -9.80 -0.89 -11.63
N TYR A 154 -10.18 0.35 -11.96
CA TYR A 154 -11.41 0.61 -12.70
C TYR A 154 -11.39 -0.10 -14.07
N GLN A 155 -10.28 -0.01 -14.82
CA GLN A 155 -10.15 -0.65 -16.12
C GLN A 155 -10.06 -2.17 -16.06
N THR A 156 -9.57 -2.77 -14.95
CA THR A 156 -9.69 -4.21 -14.72
C THR A 156 -11.15 -4.64 -14.81
N VAL A 157 -12.03 -3.97 -14.04
CA VAL A 157 -13.46 -4.29 -14.02
C VAL A 157 -14.10 -4.05 -15.38
N VAL A 158 -13.83 -2.92 -16.03
CA VAL A 158 -14.37 -2.62 -17.37
C VAL A 158 -13.96 -3.70 -18.38
N SER A 159 -12.72 -4.18 -18.33
CA SER A 159 -12.20 -5.15 -19.29
C SER A 159 -12.87 -6.53 -19.20
N ILE A 160 -13.42 -6.89 -18.04
CA ILE A 160 -14.08 -8.18 -17.80
C ILE A 160 -15.60 -8.08 -17.65
N ALA A 161 -16.17 -6.87 -17.58
CA ALA A 161 -17.57 -6.66 -17.22
C ALA A 161 -18.60 -7.35 -18.14
N ASN A 162 -18.23 -7.57 -19.41
CA ASN A 162 -19.08 -8.23 -20.39
C ASN A 162 -18.82 -9.75 -20.51
N ASP A 163 -17.89 -10.31 -19.73
CA ASP A 163 -17.69 -11.76 -19.63
C ASP A 163 -18.74 -12.37 -18.70
N GLU A 164 -19.40 -13.45 -19.13
CA GLU A 164 -20.35 -14.18 -18.30
C GLU A 164 -19.74 -14.67 -16.97
N ALA A 165 -18.43 -14.94 -16.95
CA ALA A 165 -17.72 -15.32 -15.74
C ALA A 165 -17.76 -14.24 -14.66
N ALA A 166 -17.71 -12.95 -15.05
CA ALA A 166 -17.74 -11.84 -14.09
C ALA A 166 -19.03 -11.84 -13.25
N SER A 167 -20.18 -12.18 -13.87
CA SER A 167 -21.46 -12.28 -13.14
C SER A 167 -21.47 -13.36 -12.05
N LYS A 168 -20.59 -14.36 -12.15
CA LYS A 168 -20.50 -15.50 -11.22
C LYS A 168 -19.45 -15.30 -10.14
N TYR A 169 -18.31 -14.72 -10.48
CA TYR A 169 -17.13 -14.75 -9.61
C TYR A 169 -16.75 -13.39 -9.02
N LEU A 170 -16.99 -12.28 -9.74
CA LEU A 170 -16.44 -10.96 -9.39
C LEU A 170 -16.82 -10.50 -7.97
N ASN A 171 -18.09 -10.67 -7.59
CA ASN A 171 -18.56 -10.25 -6.26
C ASN A 171 -17.98 -11.10 -5.12
N THR A 172 -17.70 -12.38 -5.38
CA THR A 172 -17.06 -13.26 -4.39
C THR A 172 -15.61 -12.84 -4.17
N ASP A 173 -14.87 -12.58 -5.24
CA ASP A 173 -13.48 -12.11 -5.16
C ASP A 173 -13.41 -10.73 -4.52
N LEU A 174 -14.34 -9.82 -4.85
CA LEU A 174 -14.46 -8.52 -4.21
C LEU A 174 -14.73 -8.60 -2.72
N ASN A 175 -15.66 -9.46 -2.29
CA ASN A 175 -15.93 -9.67 -0.88
C ASN A 175 -14.70 -10.24 -0.16
N ASN A 176 -14.01 -11.21 -0.76
CA ASN A 176 -12.82 -11.81 -0.18
C ASN A 176 -11.66 -10.82 -0.07
N ALA A 177 -11.45 -9.99 -1.09
CA ALA A 177 -10.44 -8.95 -1.11
C ALA A 177 -10.75 -7.86 -0.08
N PHE A 178 -11.99 -7.38 -0.01
CA PHE A 178 -12.42 -6.42 1.01
C PHE A 178 -12.14 -6.95 2.43
N TRP A 179 -12.56 -8.18 2.71
CA TRP A 179 -12.34 -8.80 4.02
C TRP A 179 -10.87 -9.09 4.32
N THR A 180 -10.10 -9.38 3.29
CA THR A 180 -8.64 -9.56 3.35
C THR A 180 -7.97 -8.29 3.84
N GLN A 181 -8.23 -7.16 3.19
CA GLN A 181 -7.56 -5.89 3.48
C GLN A 181 -8.03 -5.32 4.81
N GLN A 182 -9.35 -5.19 5.02
CA GLN A 182 -9.89 -4.53 6.21
C GLN A 182 -9.49 -5.25 7.51
N LYS A 183 -9.44 -6.58 7.49
CA LYS A 183 -9.15 -7.37 8.71
C LYS A 183 -7.78 -7.07 9.30
N TYR A 184 -6.83 -6.61 8.48
CA TYR A 184 -5.55 -6.11 8.95
C TYR A 184 -5.58 -4.61 9.19
N PHE A 185 -6.03 -3.81 8.22
CA PHE A 185 -5.89 -2.36 8.28
C PHE A 185 -6.76 -1.70 9.34
N THR A 186 -7.99 -2.16 9.54
CA THR A 186 -8.91 -1.58 10.53
C THR A 186 -8.29 -1.51 11.93
N PRO A 187 -7.80 -2.61 12.54
CA PRO A 187 -7.16 -2.52 13.85
C PRO A 187 -5.77 -1.89 13.81
N VAL A 188 -4.97 -2.15 12.76
CA VAL A 188 -3.56 -1.72 12.73
C VAL A 188 -3.43 -0.22 12.50
N LEU A 189 -4.16 0.36 11.55
CA LEU A 189 -4.08 1.81 11.28
C LEU A 189 -4.58 2.62 12.47
N GLY A 190 -5.73 2.24 13.05
CA GLY A 190 -6.23 2.87 14.28
C GLY A 190 -5.21 2.82 15.41
N MET A 191 -4.62 1.65 15.67
CA MET A 191 -3.54 1.52 16.65
C MET A 191 -2.35 2.44 16.34
N MET A 192 -1.88 2.47 15.09
CA MET A 192 -0.71 3.26 14.69
C MET A 192 -0.95 4.76 14.85
N PHE A 193 -2.11 5.26 14.42
CA PHE A 193 -2.47 6.66 14.59
C PHE A 193 -2.71 7.03 16.06
N GLU A 194 -3.55 6.28 16.77
CA GLU A 194 -3.95 6.65 18.13
C GLU A 194 -2.87 6.40 19.18
N TYR A 195 -2.03 5.38 19.02
CA TYR A 195 -1.01 5.04 20.03
C TYR A 195 0.40 5.45 19.62
N GLY A 196 0.67 5.51 18.32
CA GLY A 196 1.96 5.90 17.74
C GLY A 196 2.25 7.41 17.73
N SER A 197 1.23 8.25 17.89
CA SER A 197 1.37 9.70 17.92
C SER A 197 1.30 10.29 19.33
N HIS A 198 1.79 11.52 19.48
CA HIS A 198 1.51 12.37 20.65
C HIS A 198 0.32 13.28 20.36
N PHE A 199 0.42 14.08 19.29
CA PHE A 199 -0.65 14.96 18.84
C PHE A 199 -1.61 14.19 17.93
N LYS A 200 -2.90 14.34 18.19
CA LYS A 200 -3.98 13.65 17.48
C LYS A 200 -4.59 14.58 16.44
N VAL A 201 -4.97 14.03 15.29
CA VAL A 201 -5.76 14.76 14.29
C VAL A 201 -7.24 14.52 14.56
N GLU A 202 -7.68 13.26 14.52
CA GLU A 202 -9.06 12.84 14.79
C GLU A 202 -9.11 11.39 15.35
N PRO A 203 -10.20 10.95 16.00
CA PRO A 203 -10.34 9.57 16.46
C PRO A 203 -10.57 8.58 15.32
N TRP A 204 -10.09 7.35 15.46
CA TRP A 204 -10.37 6.26 14.52
C TRP A 204 -11.77 5.69 14.76
N VAL A 205 -12.57 5.53 13.70
CA VAL A 205 -13.97 5.04 13.74
C VAL A 205 -14.18 3.75 12.97
#